data_AF-F6YAH5-F1
#
_entry.id   AF-F6YAH5-F1
#
_cell.length_a   1.000
_cell.length_b   1.000
_cell.length_c   1.000
_cell.angle_alpha   90.00
_cell.angle_beta   90.00
_cell.angle_gamma   90.00
#
_symmetry.space_group_name_H-M   'P 1'
#
loop_
_entity.id
_entity.type
_entity.pdbx_description
1 polymer ?
#
loop_
_entity_poly.entity_id
_entity_poly.type
_entity_poly.pdbx_seq_one_letter_code
_entity_poly.pdbx_strand_id
1 'polypeptide(L)' 'KMDNTGLDCNTFRGVLQNIFGMTNDMLMNRVFFVFDKDGDGYVNLEEWIKGLAVFLRGTFEEKMRFLLSL' A
#
# COMPACT_ATOMS: atom_id res chain seq x y z
N LYS A 1 -5.32 21.71 -15.14
CA LYS A 1 -6.03 21.23 -13.93
C LYS A 1 -5.14 20.12 -13.39
N MET A 2 -4.45 20.36 -12.28
CA MET A 2 -3.41 19.44 -11.77
C MET A 2 -4.07 18.14 -11.29
N ASP A 3 -3.89 17.05 -12.02
CA ASP A 3 -4.32 15.70 -11.67
C ASP A 3 -3.16 14.92 -11.02
N ASN A 4 -2.76 15.34 -9.82
CA ASN A 4 -1.93 14.53 -8.91
C ASN A 4 -2.82 13.46 -8.22
N THR A 5 -3.31 12.48 -8.98
CA THR A 5 -4.40 11.59 -8.53
C THR A 5 -3.93 10.33 -7.77
N GLY A 6 -2.80 10.39 -7.08
CA GLY A 6 -2.26 9.24 -6.33
C GLY A 6 -1.26 9.65 -5.25
N LEU A 7 -1.10 8.78 -4.24
CA LEU A 7 -0.09 8.93 -3.19
C LEU A 7 1.26 8.45 -3.72
N ASP A 8 2.26 9.34 -3.76
CA ASP A 8 3.63 8.92 -4.00
C ASP A 8 4.18 8.07 -2.84
N CYS A 9 5.28 7.37 -3.07
CA CYS A 9 5.91 6.48 -2.09
C CYS A 9 6.25 7.17 -0.76
N ASN A 10 6.73 8.41 -0.75
CA ASN A 10 7.07 9.11 0.50
C ASN A 10 5.81 9.47 1.29
N THR A 11 4.78 9.96 0.61
CA THR A 11 3.50 10.28 1.24
C THR A 11 2.84 9.02 1.81
N PHE A 12 2.83 7.92 1.05
CA PHE A 12 2.32 6.62 1.51
C PHE A 12 3.09 6.09 2.74
N ARG A 13 4.42 6.18 2.71
CA ARG A 13 5.28 5.80 3.86
C ARG A 13 4.97 6.64 5.10
N GLY A 14 4.73 7.94 4.94
CA GLY A 14 4.30 8.81 6.03
C GLY A 14 3.00 8.32 6.68
N VAL A 15 2.04 7.81 5.89
CA VAL A 15 0.82 7.21 6.43
C VAL A 15 1.11 5.91 7.20
N LEU A 16 1.96 5.04 6.65
CA LEU A 16 2.35 3.79 7.32
C LEU A 16 3.05 4.03 8.67
N GLN A 17 3.91 5.04 8.74
CA GLN A 17 4.58 5.44 9.97
C GLN A 17 3.61 6.04 10.98
N ASN A 18 2.81 7.04 10.57
CA ASN A 18 2.02 7.84 11.50
C ASN A 18 0.75 7.15 11.98
N ILE A 19 0.10 6.35 11.13
CA ILE A 19 -1.18 5.69 11.45
C ILE A 19 -0.94 4.27 11.96
N PHE A 20 -0.03 3.53 11.34
CA PHE A 20 0.19 2.11 11.63
C PHE A 20 1.44 1.83 12.47
N GLY A 21 2.22 2.87 12.82
CA GLY A 21 3.44 2.72 13.62
C GLY A 21 4.53 1.90 12.93
N MET A 22 4.46 1.74 11.61
CA MET A 22 5.41 0.91 10.87
C MET A 22 6.70 1.70 10.66
N THR A 23 7.82 1.23 11.22
CA THR A 23 9.11 1.94 11.16
C THR A 23 10.16 1.24 10.29
N ASN A 24 9.89 0.01 9.85
CA ASN A 24 10.84 -0.74 9.02
C ASN A 24 10.73 -0.31 7.55
N ASP A 25 11.77 0.34 7.04
CA ASP A 25 11.81 0.90 5.69
C ASP A 25 11.61 -0.13 4.58
N MET A 26 12.17 -1.33 4.74
CA MET A 26 12.01 -2.40 3.75
C MET A 26 10.58 -2.93 3.73
N LEU A 27 9.94 -3.05 4.90
CA LEU A 27 8.54 -3.48 4.99
C LEU A 27 7.61 -2.43 4.38
N MET A 28 7.82 -1.15 4.68
CA MET A 28 6.99 -0.08 4.10
C MET A 28 7.10 -0.02 2.57
N ASN A 29 8.31 -0.22 2.01
CA ASN A 29 8.48 -0.31 0.57
C ASN A 29 7.77 -1.52 -0.02
N ARG A 30 7.82 -2.69 0.64
CA ARG A 30 7.08 -3.87 0.18
C ARG A 30 5.57 -3.65 0.20
N VAL A 31 5.05 -3.05 1.27
CA VAL A 31 3.62 -2.71 1.38
C VAL A 31 3.21 -1.73 0.29
N PHE A 32 4.06 -0.75 -0.03
CA PHE A 32 3.81 0.17 -1.14
C PHE A 32 3.65 -0.57 -2.48
N PHE A 33 4.62 -1.40 -2.89
CA PHE A 33 4.54 -2.18 -4.15
C PHE A 33 3.40 -3.18 -4.19
N VAL A 34 2.90 -3.55 -3.03
CA VAL A 34 1.80 -4.48 -2.90
C VAL A 34 0.46 -3.74 -3.09
N PHE A 35 0.40 -2.45 -2.76
CA PHE A 35 -0.73 -1.56 -3.02
C PHE A 35 -0.74 -1.00 -4.45
N ASP A 36 0.41 -0.57 -4.96
CA ASP A 36 0.64 -0.12 -6.35
C ASP A 36 0.55 -1.32 -7.30
N LYS A 37 -0.61 -1.51 -7.92
CA LYS A 37 -0.93 -2.70 -8.74
C LYS A 37 -0.59 -2.51 -10.20
N ASP A 38 -0.69 -1.29 -10.71
CA ASP A 38 -0.33 -0.99 -12.08
C ASP A 38 1.16 -0.65 -12.26
N GLY A 39 1.88 -0.40 -11.16
CA GLY A 39 3.32 -0.18 -11.14
C GLY A 39 3.69 1.23 -11.62
N ASP A 40 2.77 2.19 -11.54
CA ASP A 40 3.00 3.57 -11.98
C ASP A 40 3.83 4.39 -10.97
N GLY A 41 4.11 3.81 -9.79
CA GLY A 41 4.88 4.45 -8.73
C GLY A 41 4.05 5.38 -7.84
N TYR A 42 2.72 5.35 -7.97
CA TYR A 42 1.74 6.02 -7.13
C TYR A 42 0.72 4.99 -6.64
N VAL A 43 0.01 5.34 -5.57
CA VAL A 43 -1.15 4.57 -5.11
C VAL A 43 -2.38 5.44 -5.31
N ASN A 44 -3.18 5.11 -6.31
CA ASN A 44 -4.43 5.80 -6.59
C ASN A 44 -5.54 5.40 -5.59
N LEU A 45 -6.71 6.06 -5.68
CA LEU A 45 -7.81 5.82 -4.73
C LEU A 45 -8.32 4.37 -4.75
N GLU A 46 -8.40 3.75 -5.93
CA GLU A 46 -8.90 2.39 -6.07
C GLU A 46 -7.94 1.38 -5.42
N GLU A 47 -6.65 1.54 -5.68
CA GLU A 47 -5.57 0.75 -5.09
C GLU A 47 -5.50 0.92 -3.58
N TRP A 48 -5.65 2.15 -3.10
CA TRP A 48 -5.70 2.47 -1.68
C TRP A 48 -6.85 1.72 -0.97
N ILE A 49 -8.07 1.78 -1.52
CA ILE A 49 -9.25 1.12 -0.94
C ILE A 49 -9.08 -0.40 -0.94
N LYS A 50 -8.66 -0.99 -2.08
CA LYS A 50 -8.45 -2.44 -2.22
C LYS A 50 -7.35 -2.93 -1.27
N GLY A 51 -6.22 -2.25 -1.24
CA GLY A 51 -5.09 -2.59 -0.38
C GLY A 51 -5.46 -2.51 1.11
N LEU A 52 -6.14 -1.44 1.53
CA LEU A 52 -6.61 -1.31 2.92
C LEU A 52 -7.63 -2.38 3.31
N ALA A 53 -8.55 -2.75 2.41
CA ALA A 53 -9.53 -3.80 2.68
C ALA A 53 -8.83 -5.13 3.04
N VAL A 54 -7.80 -5.51 2.28
CA VAL A 54 -6.98 -6.71 2.55
C VAL A 54 -6.14 -6.51 3.82
N PHE A 55 -5.49 -5.35 3.97
CA PHE A 55 -4.58 -5.08 5.07
C PHE A 55 -5.28 -5.09 6.44
N LEU A 56 -6.44 -4.44 6.54
CA LEU A 56 -7.20 -4.28 7.78
C LEU A 56 -8.16 -5.43 8.07
N ARG A 57 -8.80 -5.99 7.04
CA ARG A 57 -9.91 -6.94 7.19
C ARG A 57 -9.71 -8.28 6.47
N GLY A 58 -8.60 -8.48 5.78
CA GLY A 58 -8.28 -9.76 5.16
C GLY A 58 -8.03 -10.86 6.20
N THR A 59 -8.47 -12.06 5.87
CA THR A 59 -8.10 -13.29 6.59
C THR A 59 -6.60 -13.54 6.47
N PHE A 60 -6.03 -14.35 7.37
CA PHE A 60 -4.61 -14.70 7.30
C PHE A 60 -4.24 -15.33 5.95
N GLU A 61 -5.13 -16.15 5.36
CA GLU A 61 -4.93 -16.73 4.03
C GLU A 61 -4.91 -15.69 2.92
N GLU A 62 -5.79 -14.69 2.94
CA GLU A 62 -5.78 -13.60 1.95
C GLU A 62 -4.52 -12.74 2.08
N LYS A 63 -4.11 -12.44 3.31
CA LYS A 63 -2.85 -11.73 3.59
C LYS A 63 -1.64 -12.52 3.10
N MET A 64 -1.63 -13.84 3.31
CA MET A 64 -0.55 -14.72 2.88
C MET A 64 -0.53 -14.89 1.34
N ARG A 65 -1.68 -15.05 0.68
CA ARG A 65 -1.75 -15.10 -0.80
C ARG A 65 -1.30 -13.79 -1.43
N PHE A 66 -1.67 -12.66 -0.87
CA PHE A 66 -1.28 -11.33 -1.35
C PHE A 66 0.23 -11.07 -1.22
N LEU A 67 0.87 -11.59 -0.17
CA LEU A 67 2.33 -11.51 0.02
C LEU A 67 3.11 -12.52 -0.83
N LEU A 68 2.49 -13.64 -1.21
CA LEU A 68 3.12 -14.74 -1.94
C LEU A 68 2.76 -14.78 -3.43
N SER A 69 1.87 -13.93 -3.93
CA SER A 69 1.53 -13.84 -5.36
C SER A 69 2.52 -13.01 -6.18
N LEU A 70 3.74 -12.83 -5.66
CA LEU A 70 4.91 -12.36 -6.41
C LEU A 70 5.41 -13.47 -7.34
#